data_AF-A0A948GM31-F1
#
_entry.id   AF-A0A948GM31-F1
#
_cell.length_a   1.000
_cell.length_b   1.000
_cell.length_c   1.000
_cell.angle_alpha   90.00
_cell.angle_beta   90.00
_cell.angle_gamma   90.00
#
_symmetry.space_group_name_H-M   'P 1'
#
loop_
_entity.id
_entity.type
_entity.pdbx_description
1 polymer ?
#
loop_
_entity_poly.entity_id
_entity_poly.type
_entity_poly.pdbx_seq_one_letter_code
_entity_poly.pdbx_strand_id
1 'polypeptide(L)'
;MPLRISLLLAIALSFALPVAAEVDGIQLDAYRQEFDALNTGQPEANRYRAGFYSGYLQGVLEALQGRSVCFKGCRCEIDDRVAQHLRDHPADRDHPAGPWLAKLLEDAYPCPR
;
A
#
# COMPACT_ATOMS: atom_id res chain seq x y z
N MET A 1 10.99 -47.28 1.34
CA MET A 1 10.51 -46.37 2.40
C MET A 1 11.14 -44.95 2.45
N PRO A 2 12.13 -44.51 1.64
CA PRO A 2 12.66 -43.14 1.75
C PRO A 2 11.83 -42.08 0.99
N LEU A 3 11.10 -42.47 -0.05
CA LEU A 3 10.38 -41.54 -0.94
C LEU A 3 9.23 -40.76 -0.26
N ARG A 4 8.61 -41.34 0.78
CA ARG A 4 7.47 -40.72 1.48
C ARG A 4 7.88 -39.59 2.43
N ILE A 5 9.10 -39.64 2.97
CA ILE A 5 9.62 -38.61 3.88
C ILE A 5 10.01 -37.36 3.09
N SER A 6 10.61 -37.53 1.90
CA SER A 6 10.96 -36.41 1.00
C SER A 6 9.75 -35.61 0.51
N LEU A 7 8.61 -36.28 0.27
CA LEU A 7 7.38 -35.62 -0.18
C LEU A 7 6.75 -34.78 0.94
N LEU A 8 6.79 -35.27 2.18
CA LEU A 8 6.26 -34.55 3.35
C LEU A 8 7.11 -33.32 3.71
N LEU A 9 8.44 -33.40 3.55
CA LEU A 9 9.34 -32.25 3.73
C LEU A 9 9.09 -31.15 2.69
N ALA A 10 8.84 -31.52 1.43
CA ALA A 10 8.57 -30.56 0.36
C ALA A 10 7.25 -29.80 0.55
N ILE A 11 6.22 -30.48 1.04
CA ILE A 11 4.92 -29.86 1.37
C ILE A 11 5.07 -28.92 2.57
N ALA A 12 5.83 -29.30 3.60
CA ALA A 12 6.06 -28.44 4.77
C ALA A 12 6.81 -27.15 4.43
N LEU A 13 7.75 -27.17 3.48
CA LEU A 13 8.46 -25.97 3.04
C LEU A 13 7.57 -25.01 2.23
N SER A 14 6.47 -25.48 1.63
CA SER A 14 5.60 -24.65 0.79
C SER A 14 4.70 -23.71 1.60
N PHE A 15 4.48 -24.00 2.89
CA PHE A 15 3.71 -23.14 3.82
C PHE A 15 4.60 -22.24 4.68
N ALA A 16 5.93 -22.36 4.56
CA ALA A 16 6.88 -21.62 5.38
C ALA A 16 7.35 -20.30 4.74
N LEU A 17 6.87 -19.96 3.53
CA LEU A 17 7.12 -18.64 2.98
C LEU A 17 6.29 -17.65 3.81
N PRO A 18 6.93 -16.69 4.53
CA PRO A 18 6.17 -15.58 5.07
C PRO A 18 5.49 -14.93 3.86
N VAL A 19 4.16 -14.93 3.83
CA VAL A 19 3.44 -13.94 3.04
C VAL A 19 4.06 -12.62 3.47
N ALA A 20 4.74 -11.94 2.55
CA ALA A 20 5.33 -10.64 2.85
C ALA A 20 4.22 -9.82 3.48
N ALA A 21 4.41 -9.42 4.74
CA ALA A 21 3.37 -8.76 5.50
C ALA A 21 2.92 -7.53 4.68
N GLU A 22 1.67 -7.57 4.21
CA GLU A 22 1.13 -6.48 3.43
C GLU A 22 1.02 -5.26 4.34
N VAL A 23 1.30 -4.08 3.79
CA VAL A 23 1.20 -2.82 4.52
C VAL A 23 -0.26 -2.61 4.88
N ASP A 24 -0.59 -2.54 6.16
CA ASP A 24 -1.95 -2.20 6.61
C ASP A 24 -2.20 -0.68 6.64
N GLY A 25 -3.44 -0.27 6.88
CA GLY A 25 -3.78 1.15 6.95
C GLY A 25 -3.14 1.90 8.11
N ILE A 26 -2.85 1.25 9.24
CA ILE A 26 -2.12 1.84 10.37
C ILE A 26 -0.68 2.15 9.96
N GLN A 27 0.01 1.19 9.37
CA GLN A 27 1.37 1.35 8.88
C GLN A 27 1.43 2.41 7.79
N LEU A 28 0.49 2.39 6.86
CA LEU A 28 0.41 3.39 5.80
C LEU A 28 0.20 4.80 6.36
N ASP A 29 -0.67 4.98 7.36
CA ASP A 29 -0.87 6.28 8.01
C ASP A 29 0.38 6.74 8.77
N ALA A 30 1.07 5.83 9.46
CA ALA A 30 2.33 6.15 10.13
C ALA A 30 3.40 6.60 9.12
N TYR A 31 3.48 5.96 7.96
CA TYR A 31 4.43 6.36 6.90
C TYR A 31 4.03 7.67 6.23
N ARG A 32 2.72 7.94 6.09
CA ARG A 32 2.18 9.23 5.64
C ARG A 32 2.59 10.36 6.58
N GLN A 33 2.48 10.16 7.89
CA GLN A 33 2.87 11.16 8.88
C GLN A 33 4.36 11.51 8.78
N GLU A 34 5.22 10.53 8.51
CA GLU A 34 6.66 10.74 8.27
C GLU A 34 6.91 11.50 6.96
N PHE A 35 6.12 11.24 5.92
CA PHE A 35 6.14 11.99 4.67
C PHE A 35 5.74 13.46 4.87
N ASP A 36 4.68 13.72 5.64
CA ASP A 36 4.24 15.07 5.99
C ASP A 36 5.30 15.81 6.83
N ALA A 37 5.89 15.12 7.81
CA ALA A 37 6.98 15.66 8.63
C ALA A 37 8.20 16.03 7.77
N LEU A 38 8.58 15.16 6.82
CA LEU A 38 9.68 15.44 5.89
C LEU A 38 9.39 16.66 5.01
N ASN A 39 8.17 16.76 4.46
CA ASN A 39 7.77 17.88 3.59
C ASN A 39 7.64 19.21 4.33
N THR A 40 7.35 19.17 5.64
CA THR A 40 7.32 20.35 6.51
C THR A 40 8.69 20.70 7.11
N GLY A 41 9.74 19.96 6.75
CA GLY A 41 11.12 20.25 7.13
C GLY A 41 11.50 19.80 8.54
N GLN A 42 10.76 18.86 9.14
CA GLN A 42 11.09 18.33 10.46
C GLN A 42 12.35 17.46 10.39
N PRO A 43 13.43 17.81 11.14
CA PRO A 43 14.72 17.13 11.03
C PRO A 43 14.69 15.66 11.49
N GLU A 44 13.74 15.30 12.34
CA GLU A 44 13.54 13.94 12.88
C GLU A 44 12.77 13.01 11.94
N ALA A 45 12.20 13.53 10.84
CA ALA A 45 11.38 12.74 9.93
C ALA A 45 12.16 11.54 9.35
N ASN A 46 11.57 10.36 9.47
CA ASN A 46 12.16 9.14 8.97
C ASN A 46 12.05 9.07 7.45
N ARG A 47 13.13 9.45 6.75
CA ARG A 47 13.22 9.46 5.28
C ARG A 47 12.90 8.12 4.63
N TYR A 48 13.24 7.00 5.28
CA TYR A 48 12.91 5.68 4.75
C TYR A 48 11.40 5.45 4.75
N ARG A 49 10.71 5.75 5.84
CA ARG A 49 9.24 5.61 5.95
C ARG A 49 8.52 6.57 5.02
N ALA A 50 8.96 7.83 4.97
CA ALA A 50 8.44 8.83 4.04
C ALA A 50 8.58 8.38 2.57
N GLY A 51 9.77 7.88 2.20
CA GLY A 51 10.04 7.35 0.87
C GLY A 51 9.22 6.10 0.57
N PHE A 52 9.03 5.22 1.56
CA PHE A 52 8.19 4.05 1.44
C PHE A 52 6.74 4.42 1.14
N TYR A 53 6.15 5.37 1.88
CA TYR A 53 4.80 5.88 1.60
C TYR A 53 4.67 6.37 0.16
N SER A 54 5.62 7.22 -0.26
CA SER A 54 5.64 7.76 -1.63
C SER A 54 5.70 6.64 -2.67
N GLY A 55 6.63 5.70 -2.51
CA GLY A 55 6.80 4.57 -3.42
C GLY A 55 5.60 3.64 -3.44
N TYR A 56 4.96 3.41 -2.29
CA TYR A 56 3.81 2.53 -2.17
C TYR A 56 2.62 3.04 -3.00
N LEU A 57 2.18 4.30 -2.81
CA LEU A 57 1.05 4.78 -3.63
C LEU A 57 1.44 4.97 -5.10
N GLN A 58 2.71 5.23 -5.40
CA GLN A 58 3.17 5.31 -6.79
C GLN A 58 3.05 3.94 -7.48
N GLY A 59 3.50 2.88 -6.82
CA GLY A 59 3.38 1.52 -7.33
C GLY A 59 1.93 1.10 -7.55
N VAL A 60 1.03 1.43 -6.62
CA VAL A 60 -0.41 1.14 -6.80
C VAL A 60 -1.00 1.95 -7.95
N LEU A 61 -0.68 3.25 -8.06
CA LEU A 61 -1.12 4.07 -9.18
C LEU A 61 -0.63 3.51 -10.52
N GLU A 62 0.65 3.20 -10.64
CA GLU A 62 1.24 2.66 -11.88
C GLU A 62 0.63 1.32 -12.29
N ALA A 63 0.30 0.46 -11.33
CA ALA A 63 -0.34 -0.82 -11.60
C ALA A 63 -1.74 -0.67 -12.25
N LEU A 64 -2.42 0.44 -11.97
CA LEU A 64 -3.80 0.71 -12.41
C LEU A 64 -3.88 1.70 -13.58
N GLN A 65 -2.86 2.54 -13.75
CA GLN A 65 -2.84 3.64 -14.71
C GLN A 65 -3.04 3.16 -16.16
N GLY A 66 -3.97 3.79 -16.86
CA GLY A 66 -4.34 3.45 -18.24
C GLY A 66 -5.14 2.16 -18.38
N ARG A 67 -5.45 1.47 -17.28
CA ARG A 67 -6.27 0.24 -17.26
C ARG A 67 -7.63 0.53 -16.64
N SER A 68 -7.66 0.86 -15.36
CA SER A 68 -8.86 1.23 -14.61
C SER A 68 -8.79 2.65 -14.05
N VAL A 69 -7.58 3.16 -13.83
CA VAL A 69 -7.31 4.52 -13.35
C VAL A 69 -6.72 5.38 -14.47
N CYS A 70 -7.26 6.58 -14.68
CA CYS A 70 -6.76 7.56 -15.64
C CYS A 70 -6.45 8.88 -14.93
N PHE A 71 -5.42 8.86 -14.08
CA PHE A 71 -5.03 10.02 -13.31
C PHE A 71 -4.21 11.01 -14.15
N LYS A 72 -4.51 12.32 -14.02
CA LYS A 72 -3.80 13.43 -14.67
C LYS A 72 -3.48 14.60 -13.72
N GLY A 73 -3.77 14.44 -12.43
CA GLY A 73 -3.65 15.48 -11.42
C GLY A 73 -2.27 15.51 -10.75
N CYS A 74 -2.16 16.27 -9.66
CA CYS A 74 -0.96 16.28 -8.85
C CYS A 74 -0.93 15.11 -7.88
N ARG A 75 0.27 14.61 -7.55
CA ARG A 75 0.41 13.58 -6.50
C ARG A 75 -0.25 13.99 -5.17
N CYS A 76 -0.24 15.29 -4.84
CA CYS A 76 -0.93 15.83 -3.66
C CYS A 76 -2.41 15.44 -3.55
N GLU A 77 -3.15 15.35 -4.66
CA GLU A 77 -4.57 14.95 -4.64
C GLU A 77 -4.76 13.50 -4.17
N ILE A 78 -3.81 12.62 -4.48
CA ILE A 78 -3.84 11.24 -4.01
C ILE A 78 -3.54 11.20 -2.51
N ASP A 79 -2.55 11.96 -2.07
CA ASP A 79 -2.16 12.01 -0.65
C ASP A 79 -3.33 12.54 0.22
N ASP A 80 -4.02 13.59 -0.24
CA ASP A 80 -5.21 14.13 0.42
C ASP A 80 -6.35 13.12 0.50
N ARG A 81 -6.60 12.36 -0.58
CA ARG A 81 -7.63 11.31 -0.60
C ARG A 81 -7.30 10.16 0.33
N VAL A 82 -6.05 9.73 0.40
CA VAL A 82 -5.62 8.67 1.34
C VAL A 82 -5.81 9.15 2.77
N ALA A 83 -5.37 10.37 3.09
CA ALA A 83 -5.57 10.95 4.41
C ALA A 83 -7.05 11.07 4.77
N GLN A 84 -7.90 11.46 3.82
CA GLN A 84 -9.35 11.50 4.00
C GLN A 84 -9.94 10.10 4.22
N HIS A 85 -9.58 9.12 3.38
CA HIS A 85 -10.07 7.75 3.49
C HIS A 85 -9.80 7.16 4.87
N LEU A 86 -8.56 7.28 5.35
CA LEU A 86 -8.14 6.76 6.66
C LEU A 86 -8.82 7.46 7.84
N ARG A 87 -9.31 8.69 7.67
CA ARG A 87 -10.13 9.38 8.68
C ARG A 87 -11.57 8.89 8.66
N ASP A 88 -12.14 8.77 7.46
CA ASP A 88 -13.57 8.50 7.27
C ASP A 88 -13.90 7.00 7.42
N HIS A 89 -12.91 6.11 7.23
CA HIS A 89 -13.05 4.65 7.27
C HIS A 89 -12.11 4.01 8.30
N PRO A 90 -12.35 4.18 9.61
CA PRO A 90 -11.47 3.65 10.65
C PRO A 90 -11.35 2.11 10.63
N ALA A 91 -12.35 1.40 10.10
CA ALA A 91 -12.32 -0.04 9.94
C ALA A 91 -11.23 -0.52 8.96
N ASP A 92 -10.85 0.29 7.97
CA ASP A 92 -9.85 -0.09 6.96
C ASP A 92 -8.42 0.04 7.48
N ARG A 93 -8.23 0.62 8.67
CA ARG A 93 -6.90 0.80 9.29
C ARG A 93 -6.23 -0.52 9.64
N ASP A 94 -7.01 -1.48 10.12
CA ASP A 94 -6.51 -2.80 10.50
C ASP A 94 -6.46 -3.80 9.34
N HIS A 95 -6.76 -3.34 8.11
CA HIS A 95 -6.79 -4.17 6.91
C HIS A 95 -5.63 -3.83 5.97
N PRO A 96 -5.24 -4.78 5.09
CA PRO A 96 -4.25 -4.50 4.07
C PRO A 96 -4.63 -3.31 3.20
N ALA A 97 -3.67 -2.42 2.96
CA ALA A 97 -3.89 -1.14 2.31
C ALA A 97 -4.12 -1.26 0.80
N GLY A 98 -3.50 -2.25 0.16
CA GLY A 98 -3.53 -2.42 -1.29
C GLY A 98 -4.95 -2.46 -1.87
N PRO A 99 -5.82 -3.36 -1.39
CA PRO A 99 -7.19 -3.50 -1.90
C PRO A 99 -8.04 -2.23 -1.79
N TRP A 100 -8.10 -1.60 -0.61
CA TRP A 100 -8.93 -0.40 -0.45
C TRP A 100 -8.32 0.82 -1.15
N LEU A 101 -6.99 0.92 -1.22
CA LEU A 101 -6.31 1.98 -1.95
C LEU A 101 -6.55 1.87 -3.46
N ALA A 102 -6.46 0.66 -4.01
CA ALA A 102 -6.77 0.42 -5.41
C ALA A 102 -8.22 0.86 -5.73
N LYS A 103 -9.17 0.42 -4.90
CA LYS A 103 -10.57 0.82 -5.03
C LYS A 103 -10.76 2.33 -4.93
N LEU A 104 -10.11 2.98 -3.97
CA LEU A 104 -10.15 4.43 -3.80
C LEU A 104 -9.70 5.15 -5.08
N LEU A 105 -8.61 4.70 -5.71
CA LEU A 105 -8.10 5.30 -6.95
C LEU A 105 -9.02 5.05 -8.15
N GLU A 106 -9.57 3.83 -8.28
CA GLU A 106 -10.52 3.48 -9.34
C GLU A 106 -11.81 4.29 -9.26
N ASP A 107 -12.34 4.48 -8.04
CA ASP A 107 -13.55 5.27 -7.81
C ASP A 107 -13.29 6.78 -8.03
N ALA A 108 -12.12 7.27 -7.63
CA ALA A 108 -11.77 8.69 -7.72
C ALA A 108 -11.38 9.14 -9.13
N TYR A 109 -10.71 8.27 -9.89
CA TYR A 109 -10.06 8.62 -11.15
C TYR A 109 -10.36 7.61 -12.27
N PRO A 110 -11.65 7.30 -12.55
CA PRO A 110 -12.00 6.29 -13.53
C PRO A 110 -11.56 6.70 -14.93
N CYS A 111 -11.12 5.73 -15.73
CA CYS A 111 -10.92 5.97 -17.15
C CYS A 111 -12.24 6.26 -17.88
N PRO A 112 -12.26 7.23 -18.83
CA PRO A 112 -13.39 7.41 -19.72
C PRO A 112 -13.70 6.11 -20.46
N ARG A 113 -15.00 5.82 -20.64
CA ARG A 113 -15.46 4.69 -21.46
C ARG A 113 -15.37 5.03 -22.94
#